data_AF-A0A537ZSZ5-F1
#
_entry.id   AF-A0A537ZSZ5-F1
#
_cell.length_a   1.000
_cell.length_b   1.000
_cell.length_c   1.000
_cell.angle_alpha   90.00
_cell.angle_beta   90.00
_cell.angle_gamma   90.00
#
_symmetry.space_group_name_H-M   'P 1'
#
loop_
_entity.id
_entity.type
_entity.pdbx_description
1 polymer ?
#
loop_
_entity_poly.entity_id
_entity_poly.type
_entity_poly.pdbx_seq_one_letter_code
_entity_poly.pdbx_strand_id
1 'polypeptide(L)'
;MPDPLYSALAARLRDVLTDRLSTEAKLRSRSEEADAGIRALEAQIRGSERRLRDLTGDAASSLTEIASELRRVEILRPELIELTSLQTELDRRARELRTEWLLRQTRSARPSP
;
A
#
# COMPACT_ATOMS: atom_id res chain seq x y z
N MET A 1 -14.10 11.38 2.27
CA MET A 1 -13.10 11.42 3.37
C MET A 1 -12.34 10.11 3.32
N PRO A 2 -11.00 10.14 3.48
CA PRO A 2 -10.21 8.92 3.53
C PRO A 2 -10.68 8.00 4.66
N ASP A 3 -10.60 6.69 4.45
CA ASP A 3 -10.83 5.68 5.48
C ASP A 3 -9.77 5.83 6.58
N PRO A 4 -10.18 5.96 7.86
CA PRO A 4 -9.25 6.06 8.99
C PRO A 4 -8.29 4.87 9.07
N LEU A 5 -8.69 3.68 8.65
CA LEU A 5 -7.86 2.48 8.69
C LEU A 5 -6.68 2.60 7.71
N TYR A 6 -6.94 2.98 6.46
CA TYR A 6 -5.89 3.12 5.45
C TYR A 6 -5.02 4.33 5.71
N SER A 7 -5.60 5.41 6.25
CA SER A 7 -4.86 6.59 6.72
C SER A 7 -3.87 6.24 7.83
N ALA A 8 -4.30 5.46 8.82
CA ALA A 8 -3.45 5.01 9.92
C ALA A 8 -2.36 4.05 9.45
N LEU A 9 -2.68 3.16 8.50
CA LEU A 9 -1.68 2.28 7.87
C LEU A 9 -0.63 3.11 7.13
N ALA A 10 -1.03 4.02 6.25
CA ALA A 10 -0.12 4.89 5.50
C ALA A 10 0.82 5.69 6.42
N ALA A 11 0.29 6.21 7.54
CA ALA A 11 1.11 6.87 8.56
C ALA A 11 2.21 5.94 9.12
N ARG A 12 1.86 4.71 9.52
CA ARG A 12 2.83 3.74 10.04
C ARG A 12 3.90 3.35 9.00
N LEU A 13 3.53 3.23 7.72
CA LEU A 13 4.49 2.95 6.65
C LEU A 13 5.46 4.13 6.48
N ARG A 14 4.96 5.37 6.50
CA ARG A 14 5.79 6.59 6.46
C ARG A 14 6.75 6.69 7.65
N ASP A 15 6.28 6.40 8.85
CA ASP A 15 7.13 6.40 10.05
C ASP A 15 8.30 5.42 9.93
N VAL A 16 8.05 4.22 9.40
CA VAL A 16 9.09 3.22 9.19
C VAL A 16 10.08 3.62 8.10
N LEU A 17 9.62 4.29 7.05
CA LEU A 17 10.48 4.79 5.97
C LEU A 17 11.40 5.93 6.43
N THR A 18 10.97 6.72 7.40
CA THR A 18 11.79 7.80 7.99
C THR A 18 12.75 7.30 9.09
N ASP A 19 12.47 6.13 9.68
CA ASP A 19 13.31 5.49 10.69
C ASP A 19 14.57 4.86 10.08
N ARG A 20 15.70 5.56 10.24
CA ARG A 20 17.03 5.08 9.76
C ARG A 20 17.52 3.82 10.47
N LEU A 21 16.97 3.48 11.64
CA LEU A 21 17.34 2.30 12.42
C LEU A 21 16.39 1.10 12.16
N SER A 22 15.55 1.20 11.14
CA SER A 22 14.67 0.10 10.73
C SER A 22 15.46 -1.17 10.37
N THR A 23 15.03 -2.31 10.92
CA THR A 23 15.59 -3.62 10.58
C THR A 23 14.91 -4.21 9.36
N GLU A 24 15.57 -5.15 8.67
CA GLU A 24 14.96 -5.88 7.55
C GLU A 24 13.64 -6.56 7.94
N ALA A 25 13.59 -7.14 9.15
CA ALA A 25 12.38 -7.77 9.67
C ALA A 25 11.22 -6.77 9.84
N LYS A 26 11.50 -5.56 10.34
CA LYS A 26 10.51 -4.49 10.49
C LYS A 26 9.98 -4.02 9.13
N LEU A 27 10.86 -3.88 8.14
CA LEU A 27 10.46 -3.52 6.77
C LEU A 27 9.61 -4.60 6.11
N ARG A 28 9.98 -5.87 6.27
CA ARG A 28 9.23 -7.01 5.72
C ARG A 28 7.82 -7.10 6.30
N SER A 29 7.70 -7.03 7.63
CA SER A 29 6.39 -7.04 8.29
C SER A 29 5.50 -5.87 7.83
N ARG A 30 6.06 -4.68 7.59
CA ARG A 30 5.30 -3.54 7.05
C ARG A 30 4.92 -3.69 5.59
N SER A 31 5.76 -4.33 4.78
CA SER A 31 5.43 -4.66 3.39
C SER A 31 4.27 -5.67 3.32
N GLU A 32 4.21 -6.63 4.25
CA GLU A 32 3.08 -7.58 4.38
C GLU A 32 1.77 -6.85 4.78
N GLU A 33 1.83 -5.92 5.74
CA GLU A 33 0.68 -5.08 6.09
C GLU A 33 0.20 -4.22 4.90
N ALA A 34 1.14 -3.66 4.13
CA ALA A 34 0.82 -2.89 2.93
C ALA A 34 0.15 -3.77 1.87
N ASP A 35 0.66 -4.97 1.60
CA ASP A 35 0.07 -5.92 0.65
C ASP A 35 -1.37 -6.30 1.04
N ALA A 36 -1.60 -6.59 2.32
CA ALA A 36 -2.94 -6.88 2.83
C ALA A 36 -3.89 -5.69 2.64
N GLY A 37 -3.43 -4.47 2.93
CA GLY A 37 -4.20 -3.24 2.73
C GLY A 37 -4.55 -3.00 1.26
N ILE A 38 -3.59 -3.18 0.36
CA ILE A 38 -3.76 -3.04 -1.10
C ILE A 38 -4.79 -4.03 -1.62
N ARG A 39 -4.66 -5.32 -1.27
CA ARG A 39 -5.63 -6.36 -1.69
C ARG A 39 -7.04 -6.06 -1.20
N ALA A 40 -7.17 -5.53 0.02
CA ALA A 40 -8.47 -5.14 0.57
C ALA A 40 -9.07 -3.96 -0.21
N LEU A 41 -8.30 -2.90 -0.47
CA LEU A 41 -8.73 -1.75 -1.27
C LEU A 41 -9.17 -2.16 -2.68
N GLU A 42 -8.37 -2.97 -3.36
CA GLU A 42 -8.73 -3.49 -4.68
C GLU A 42 -10.02 -4.31 -4.64
N ALA A 43 -10.22 -5.14 -3.61
CA ALA A 43 -11.44 -5.93 -3.46
C ALA A 43 -12.67 -5.01 -3.28
N GLN A 44 -12.54 -3.94 -2.50
CA GLN A 44 -13.60 -2.95 -2.32
C GLN A 44 -13.92 -2.19 -3.62
N ILE A 45 -12.88 -1.77 -4.37
CA ILE A 45 -13.04 -1.11 -5.66
C ILE A 45 -13.75 -2.05 -6.65
N ARG A 46 -13.26 -3.30 -6.79
CA ARG A 46 -13.90 -4.30 -7.67
C ARG A 46 -15.34 -4.59 -7.27
N GLY A 47 -15.65 -4.57 -5.97
CA GLY A 47 -17.01 -4.71 -5.46
C GLY A 47 -17.91 -3.56 -5.91
N SER A 48 -17.45 -2.34 -5.73
CA SER A 48 -18.17 -1.12 -6.15
C SER A 48 -18.35 -1.06 -7.66
N GLU A 49 -17.34 -1.44 -8.44
CA GLU A 49 -17.40 -1.53 -9.90
C GLU A 49 -18.38 -2.61 -10.41
N ARG A 50 -18.49 -3.76 -9.72
CA ARG A 50 -19.55 -4.74 -10.01
C ARG A 50 -20.92 -4.15 -9.74
N ARG A 51 -21.11 -3.52 -8.58
CA ARG A 51 -22.39 -2.90 -8.22
C ARG A 51 -22.79 -1.80 -9.20
N LEU A 52 -21.85 -0.99 -9.66
CA LEU A 52 -22.09 0.01 -10.71
C LEU A 52 -22.58 -0.63 -12.01
N ARG A 53 -21.93 -1.70 -12.48
CA ARG A 53 -22.40 -2.42 -13.67
C ARG A 53 -23.83 -2.92 -13.50
N ASP A 54 -24.17 -3.50 -12.35
CA ASP A 54 -25.52 -3.98 -12.07
C ASP A 54 -26.55 -2.83 -12.10
N LEU A 55 -26.25 -1.71 -11.43
CA LEU A 55 -27.14 -0.54 -11.37
C LEU A 55 -27.30 0.13 -12.75
N THR A 56 -26.22 0.26 -13.52
CA THR A 56 -26.28 0.89 -14.85
C THR A 56 -26.94 -0.01 -15.91
N GLY A 57 -27.03 -1.32 -15.65
CA GLY A 57 -27.73 -2.28 -16.52
C GLY A 57 -29.24 -2.25 -16.38
N ASP A 58 -29.78 -1.65 -15.32
CA ASP A 58 -31.21 -1.52 -15.07
C ASP A 58 -31.64 -0.05 -15.11
N ALA A 59 -32.47 0.30 -16.11
CA ALA A 59 -32.97 1.66 -16.32
C ALA A 59 -33.90 2.17 -15.19
N ALA A 60 -34.40 1.29 -14.32
CA ALA A 60 -35.17 1.65 -13.14
C ALA A 60 -34.29 1.93 -11.91
N SER A 61 -32.98 1.68 -11.98
CA SER A 61 -32.07 1.88 -10.84
C SER A 61 -31.97 3.34 -10.39
N SER A 62 -31.72 3.51 -9.09
CA SER A 62 -31.58 4.82 -8.48
C SER A 62 -30.28 5.52 -8.90
N LEU A 63 -30.41 6.73 -9.46
CA LEU A 63 -29.28 7.62 -9.73
C LEU A 63 -28.47 7.94 -8.46
N THR A 64 -29.13 7.98 -7.30
CA THR A 64 -28.46 8.23 -6.01
C THR A 64 -27.56 7.06 -5.62
N GLU A 65 -27.97 5.81 -5.90
CA GLU A 65 -27.14 4.63 -5.64
C GLU A 65 -25.93 4.60 -6.58
N ILE A 66 -26.13 4.92 -7.85
CA ILE A 66 -25.02 5.04 -8.83
C ILE A 66 -24.01 6.11 -8.37
N ALA A 67 -24.50 7.29 -7.97
CA ALA A 67 -23.64 8.37 -7.48
C ALA A 67 -22.88 7.98 -6.20
N SER A 68 -23.51 7.20 -5.31
CA SER A 68 -22.88 6.69 -4.08
C SER A 68 -21.72 5.75 -4.40
N GLU A 69 -21.91 4.79 -5.31
CA GLU A 69 -20.86 3.86 -5.69
C GLU A 69 -19.71 4.54 -6.45
N LEU A 70 -20.03 5.52 -7.32
CA LEU A 70 -18.99 6.35 -7.97
C LEU A 70 -18.14 7.09 -6.94
N ARG A 71 -18.79 7.78 -6.00
CA ARG A 71 -18.09 8.51 -4.92
C ARG A 71 -17.24 7.57 -4.08
N ARG A 72 -17.70 6.34 -3.82
CA ARG A 72 -16.93 5.33 -3.10
C ARG A 72 -15.65 4.98 -3.85
N VAL A 73 -15.73 4.70 -5.15
CA VAL A 73 -14.55 4.42 -5.99
C VAL A 73 -13.59 5.62 -6.02
N GLU A 74 -14.11 6.84 -6.13
CA GLU A 74 -13.30 8.07 -6.12
C GLU A 74 -12.52 8.26 -4.81
N ILE A 75 -13.08 7.84 -3.68
CA ILE A 75 -12.40 7.90 -2.38
C ILE A 75 -11.32 6.81 -2.25
N LEU A 76 -11.61 5.59 -2.70
CA LEU A 76 -10.70 4.44 -2.52
C LEU A 76 -9.48 4.46 -3.46
N ARG A 77 -9.60 5.03 -4.66
CA ARG A 77 -8.50 5.05 -5.65
C ARG A 77 -7.25 5.80 -5.15
N PRO A 78 -7.34 7.03 -4.59
CA PRO A 78 -6.19 7.71 -4.01
C PRO A 78 -5.49 6.90 -2.92
N GLU A 79 -6.24 6.21 -2.06
CA GLU A 79 -5.66 5.38 -0.99
C GLU A 79 -4.89 4.19 -1.55
N LEU A 80 -5.42 3.56 -2.60
CA LEU A 80 -4.74 2.47 -3.28
C LEU A 80 -3.42 2.95 -3.90
N ILE A 81 -3.44 4.13 -4.52
CA ILE A 81 -2.25 4.76 -5.11
C ILE A 81 -1.21 5.06 -4.02
N GLU A 82 -1.63 5.64 -2.89
CA GLU A 82 -0.73 5.94 -1.77
C GLU A 82 -0.09 4.67 -1.20
N LEU A 83 -0.88 3.65 -0.87
CA LEU A 83 -0.33 2.40 -0.31
C LEU A 83 0.59 1.68 -1.29
N THR A 84 0.28 1.67 -2.59
CA THR A 84 1.14 1.07 -3.62
C THR A 84 2.48 1.81 -3.74
N SER A 85 2.45 3.15 -3.65
CA SER A 85 3.66 3.97 -3.64
C SER A 85 4.52 3.66 -2.41
N LEU A 86 3.90 3.63 -1.22
CA LEU A 86 4.58 3.31 0.03
C LEU A 86 5.15 1.89 0.05
N GLN A 87 4.45 0.90 -0.51
CA GLN A 87 4.94 -0.46 -0.65
C GLN A 87 6.18 -0.53 -1.54
N THR A 88 6.14 0.15 -2.69
CA THR A 88 7.29 0.23 -3.61
C THR A 88 8.52 0.81 -2.91
N GLU A 89 8.31 1.84 -2.10
CA GLU A 89 9.36 2.50 -1.34
C GLU A 89 9.92 1.63 -0.21
N LEU A 90 9.07 0.87 0.49
CA LEU A 90 9.51 -0.13 1.48
C LEU A 90 10.39 -1.21 0.85
N ASP A 91 9.98 -1.73 -0.31
CA ASP A 91 10.74 -2.75 -1.04
C ASP A 91 12.10 -2.21 -1.51
N ARG A 92 12.14 -0.94 -1.96
CA ARG A 92 13.37 -0.24 -2.30
C ARG A 92 14.29 -0.15 -1.08
N ARG A 93 13.78 0.30 0.06
CA ARG A 93 14.57 0.45 1.30
C ARG A 93 15.09 -0.90 1.83
N ALA A 94 14.28 -1.95 1.74
CA ALA A 94 14.70 -3.30 2.13
C ALA A 94 15.88 -3.81 1.25
N ARG A 95 15.84 -3.54 -0.05
CA ARG A 95 16.93 -3.89 -0.98
C ARG A 95 18.21 -3.10 -0.67
N GLU A 96 18.10 -1.83 -0.32
CA GLU A 96 19.26 -1.02 0.10
C GLU A 96 19.92 -1.59 1.35
N LEU A 97 19.14 -1.86 2.41
CA LEU A 97 19.68 -2.42 3.65
C LEU A 97 20.38 -3.75 3.43
N ARG A 98 19.80 -4.63 2.59
CA ARG A 98 20.42 -5.90 2.22
C ARG A 98 21.75 -5.69 1.49
N THR A 99 21.80 -4.72 0.57
CA THR A 99 23.01 -4.39 -0.18
C THR A 99 24.10 -3.81 0.73
N GLU A 100 23.75 -2.87 1.61
CA GLU A 100 24.66 -2.27 2.59
C GLU A 100 25.26 -3.35 3.51
N TRP A 101 24.43 -4.28 3.99
CA TRP A 101 24.86 -5.39 4.82
C TRP A 101 25.85 -6.30 4.09
N LEU A 102 25.55 -6.70 2.85
CA LEU A 102 26.44 -7.53 2.02
C LEU A 102 27.79 -6.83 1.77
N LEU A 103 27.77 -5.55 1.41
CA LEU A 103 28.99 -4.77 1.19
C LEU A 103 29.85 -4.62 2.45
N ARG A 104 29.22 -4.55 3.63
CA ARG A 104 29.94 -4.53 4.91
C ARG A 104 30.60 -5.89 5.18
N GLN A 105 29.91 -7.00 4.92
CA GLN A 105 30.48 -8.33 5.08
C GLN A 105 31.69 -8.57 4.17
N THR A 106 31.61 -8.20 2.89
CA THR A 106 32.74 -8.34 1.95
C THR A 106 33.95 -7.51 2.37
N ARG A 107 33.73 -6.30 2.93
CA ARG A 107 34.81 -5.46 3.46
C ARG A 107 35.45 -6.06 4.71
N SER A 108 34.65 -6.61 5.63
CA SER A 108 35.17 -7.29 6.83
C SER A 108 35.89 -8.60 6.53
N ALA A 109 35.58 -9.27 5.42
CA ALA A 109 36.21 -10.53 5.00
C ALA A 109 37.53 -10.35 4.23
N ARG A 110 37.89 -9.12 3.82
CA ARG A 110 39.20 -8.82 3.21
C ARG A 110 40.24 -8.57 4.32
N PRO A 111 41.32 -9.37 4.43
CA PRO A 111 42.42 -9.02 5.32
C PRO A 111 43.11 -7.75 4.79
N SER A 112 43.49 -6.84 5.69
CA SER A 112 44.38 -5.72 5.36
C SER A 112 45.71 -6.25 4.80
N PRO A 113 46.32 -5.59 3.80
CA PRO A 113 47.62 -5.97 3.24
C PRO A 113 48.76 -5.84 4.27
#